data_AF-A0A425XZI8-F1
#
_entry.id   AF-A0A425XZI8-F1
#
_cell.length_a   1.000
_cell.length_b   1.000
_cell.length_c   1.000
_cell.angle_alpha   90.00
_cell.angle_beta   90.00
_cell.angle_gamma   90.00
#
_symmetry.space_group_name_H-M   'P 1'
#
loop_
_entity.id
_entity.type
_entity.pdbx_description
1 polymer ?
#
loop_
_entity_poly.entity_id
_entity_poly.type
_entity_poly.pdbx_seq_one_letter_code
_entity_poly.pdbx_strand_id
1 'polypeptide(L)'
;MNMTSEELQDIVLKALEFGQNGKTKACNEQLRLIYSSLQKDPLLLWDSSQVSQLGKSIILMLHLDLVDDEEKSIGLVLLAYLFLSKGIQKEEQMPEIDLCEMFRIRKDRVILLKSFDDFFVDSLQEIYYANEKATDRETYNQQRKAALSRLPLMEFSDIYDIEQDYPNLRDDEFLLDTANFIELEDEITSENLREAQLLHKILFKHSLQKLKEGKINY
;
A
#
# COMPACT_ATOMS: atom_id res chain seq x y z
N MET A 1 -24.87 -15.89 -4.34
CA MET A 1 -25.09 -14.57 -4.97
C MET A 1 -23.73 -13.92 -5.15
N ASN A 2 -23.44 -13.38 -6.32
CA ASN A 2 -22.21 -12.60 -6.54
C ASN A 2 -22.44 -11.20 -5.98
N MET A 3 -21.45 -10.69 -5.25
CA MET A 3 -21.50 -9.35 -4.66
C MET A 3 -21.37 -8.32 -5.79
N THR A 4 -22.22 -7.29 -5.76
CA THR A 4 -22.15 -6.17 -6.71
C THR A 4 -21.14 -5.12 -6.26
N SER A 5 -20.72 -4.25 -7.17
CA SER A 5 -19.82 -3.12 -6.85
C SER A 5 -20.44 -2.18 -5.81
N GLU A 6 -21.74 -1.90 -5.90
CA GLU A 6 -22.45 -1.03 -4.93
C GLU A 6 -22.52 -1.66 -3.53
N GLU A 7 -22.80 -2.96 -3.45
CA GLU A 7 -22.79 -3.68 -2.17
C GLU A 7 -21.40 -3.70 -1.54
N LEU A 8 -20.34 -3.96 -2.32
CA LEU A 8 -18.99 -3.96 -1.78
C LEU A 8 -18.54 -2.57 -1.31
N GLN A 9 -18.95 -1.51 -2.01
CA GLN A 9 -18.71 -0.12 -1.58
C GLN A 9 -19.35 0.18 -0.22
N ASP A 10 -20.61 -0.19 -0.02
CA ASP A 10 -21.29 -0.01 1.27
C ASP A 10 -20.59 -0.80 2.40
N ILE A 11 -20.15 -2.04 2.12
CA ILE A 11 -19.39 -2.86 3.07
C ILE A 11 -18.05 -2.20 3.44
N VAL A 12 -17.32 -1.66 2.47
CA VAL A 12 -16.04 -0.95 2.69
C VAL A 12 -16.24 0.25 3.60
N LEU A 13 -17.23 1.11 3.32
CA LEU A 13 -17.52 2.27 4.16
C LEU A 13 -17.90 1.86 5.59
N LYS A 14 -18.75 0.85 5.75
CA LYS A 14 -19.14 0.33 7.07
C LYS A 14 -17.96 -0.26 7.83
N ALA A 15 -17.06 -0.98 7.17
CA ALA A 15 -15.86 -1.52 7.81
C ALA A 15 -15.00 -0.40 8.40
N LEU A 16 -14.75 0.66 7.63
CA LEU A 16 -13.97 1.80 8.07
C LEU A 16 -14.67 2.60 9.19
N GLU A 17 -15.97 2.83 9.07
CA GLU A 17 -16.77 3.51 10.12
C GLU A 17 -16.74 2.71 11.43
N PHE A 18 -16.92 1.39 11.37
CA PHE A 18 -16.89 0.54 12.55
C PHE A 18 -15.49 0.46 13.18
N GLY A 19 -14.44 0.40 12.35
CA GLY A 19 -13.05 0.46 12.80
C GLY A 19 -12.75 1.76 13.57
N GLN A 20 -13.12 2.91 13.00
CA GLN A 20 -12.93 4.22 13.64
C GLN A 20 -13.69 4.37 14.96
N ASN A 21 -14.88 3.77 15.06
CA ASN A 21 -15.73 3.85 16.25
C ASN A 21 -15.45 2.75 17.29
N GLY A 22 -14.38 1.95 17.12
CA GLY A 22 -14.05 0.86 18.05
C GLY A 22 -15.08 -0.28 18.09
N LYS A 23 -15.93 -0.42 17.07
CA LYS A 23 -16.93 -1.49 16.94
C LYS A 23 -16.29 -2.76 16.37
N THR A 24 -15.28 -3.30 17.04
CA THR A 24 -14.38 -4.35 16.54
C THR A 24 -15.12 -5.57 15.97
N LYS A 25 -16.14 -6.09 16.66
CA LYS A 25 -16.88 -7.26 16.17
C LYS A 25 -17.56 -7.00 14.82
N ALA A 26 -18.29 -5.88 14.71
CA ALA A 26 -18.98 -5.51 13.47
C ALA A 26 -17.99 -5.17 12.36
N CYS A 27 -16.87 -4.53 12.69
CA CYS A 27 -15.77 -4.27 11.77
C CYS A 27 -15.23 -5.59 11.18
N ASN A 28 -14.90 -6.56 12.03
CA ASN A 28 -14.36 -7.86 11.59
C ASN A 28 -15.34 -8.62 10.69
N GLU A 29 -16.65 -8.52 10.96
CA GLU A 29 -17.68 -9.10 10.10
C GLU A 29 -17.67 -8.48 8.69
N GLN A 30 -17.57 -7.14 8.59
CA GLN A 30 -17.47 -6.48 7.28
C GLN A 30 -16.16 -6.80 6.57
N LEU A 31 -15.03 -6.78 7.27
CA LEU A 31 -13.71 -7.10 6.69
C LEU A 31 -13.66 -8.53 6.12
N ARG A 32 -14.31 -9.51 6.77
CA ARG A 32 -14.44 -10.88 6.24
C ARG A 32 -15.27 -10.95 4.96
N LEU A 33 -16.29 -10.10 4.83
CA LEU A 33 -17.07 -9.98 3.59
C LEU A 33 -16.23 -9.38 2.46
N ILE A 34 -15.45 -8.33 2.75
CA ILE A 34 -14.50 -7.74 1.80
C ILE A 34 -13.52 -8.80 1.33
N TYR A 35 -12.88 -9.51 2.27
CA TYR A 35 -11.94 -10.58 1.97
C TYR A 35 -12.56 -11.64 1.03
N SER A 36 -13.75 -12.12 1.38
CA SER A 36 -14.48 -13.12 0.58
C SER A 36 -14.85 -12.60 -0.83
N SER A 37 -15.01 -11.30 -1.01
CA SER A 37 -15.26 -10.68 -2.31
C SER A 37 -13.97 -10.60 -3.13
N LEU A 38 -12.85 -10.21 -2.52
CA LEU A 38 -11.54 -10.14 -3.18
C LEU A 38 -11.09 -11.49 -3.74
N GLN A 39 -11.43 -12.58 -3.04
CA GLN A 39 -11.17 -13.96 -3.50
C GLN A 39 -11.90 -14.32 -4.79
N LYS A 40 -13.02 -13.65 -5.09
CA LYS A 40 -13.85 -13.92 -6.27
C LYS A 40 -13.51 -12.98 -7.42
N ASP A 41 -13.40 -11.69 -7.10
CA ASP A 41 -13.07 -10.64 -8.06
C ASP A 41 -12.32 -9.50 -7.35
N PRO A 42 -10.97 -9.52 -7.35
CA PRO A 42 -10.17 -8.48 -6.70
C PRO A 42 -10.28 -7.12 -7.40
N LEU A 43 -10.74 -7.07 -8.65
CA LEU A 43 -10.81 -5.84 -9.42
C LEU A 43 -12.22 -5.22 -9.44
N LEU A 44 -13.16 -5.76 -8.64
CA LEU A 44 -14.55 -5.32 -8.62
C LEU A 44 -14.74 -3.82 -8.32
N LEU A 45 -13.86 -3.23 -7.50
CA LEU A 45 -13.85 -1.79 -7.21
C LEU A 45 -12.74 -1.00 -7.93
N TRP A 46 -12.05 -1.61 -8.90
CA TRP A 46 -10.84 -1.02 -9.50
C TRP A 46 -11.05 0.39 -10.06
N ASP A 47 -12.19 0.62 -10.70
CA ASP A 47 -12.55 1.94 -11.26
C ASP A 47 -13.54 2.72 -10.38
N SER A 48 -13.89 2.22 -9.19
CA SER A 48 -14.70 2.93 -8.20
C SER A 48 -13.93 4.09 -7.57
N SER A 49 -14.64 5.13 -7.13
CA SER A 49 -14.05 6.18 -6.27
C SER A 49 -13.55 5.62 -4.94
N GLN A 50 -14.06 4.47 -4.51
CA GLN A 50 -13.71 3.85 -3.23
C GLN A 50 -12.50 2.91 -3.28
N VAL A 51 -11.76 2.89 -4.40
CA VAL A 51 -10.62 1.96 -4.55
C VAL A 51 -9.58 2.16 -3.46
N SER A 52 -9.30 3.40 -3.04
CA SER A 52 -8.31 3.67 -1.99
C SER A 52 -8.82 3.26 -0.60
N GLN A 53 -10.12 3.42 -0.33
CA GLN A 53 -10.78 2.98 0.89
C GLN A 53 -10.75 1.45 1.01
N LEU A 54 -10.89 0.72 -0.10
CA LEU A 54 -10.69 -0.73 -0.12
C LEU A 54 -9.26 -1.10 0.30
N GLY A 55 -8.25 -0.38 -0.20
CA GLY A 55 -6.86 -0.54 0.25
C GLY A 55 -6.69 -0.30 1.76
N LYS A 56 -7.31 0.76 2.29
CA LYS A 56 -7.33 1.06 3.73
C LYS A 56 -8.01 -0.03 4.56
N SER A 57 -9.11 -0.61 4.06
CA SER A 57 -9.77 -1.75 4.73
C SER A 57 -8.86 -2.98 4.81
N ILE A 58 -8.01 -3.21 3.82
CA ILE A 58 -7.02 -4.29 3.86
C ILE A 58 -5.92 -4.00 4.88
N ILE A 59 -5.43 -2.75 4.99
CA ILE A 59 -4.51 -2.36 6.08
C ILE A 59 -5.13 -2.69 7.45
N LEU A 60 -6.41 -2.35 7.63
CA LEU A 60 -7.12 -2.67 8.88
C LEU A 60 -7.26 -4.19 9.10
N MET A 61 -7.49 -4.97 8.04
CA MET A 61 -7.53 -6.43 8.10
C MET A 61 -6.19 -7.03 8.55
N LEU A 62 -5.08 -6.49 8.04
CA LEU A 62 -3.72 -6.89 8.38
C LEU A 62 -3.39 -6.55 9.85
N HIS A 63 -3.65 -5.32 10.30
CA HIS A 63 -3.40 -4.94 11.70
C HIS A 63 -4.27 -5.67 12.73
N LEU A 64 -5.41 -6.20 12.31
CA LEU A 64 -6.30 -7.00 13.15
C LEU A 64 -6.03 -8.50 13.06
N ASP A 65 -4.98 -8.91 12.35
CA ASP A 65 -4.58 -10.30 12.13
C ASP A 65 -5.76 -11.20 11.73
N LEU A 66 -6.61 -10.72 10.81
CA LEU A 66 -7.80 -11.45 10.39
C LEU A 66 -7.50 -12.66 9.49
N VAL A 67 -6.28 -12.73 8.95
CA VAL A 67 -5.80 -13.81 8.10
C VAL A 67 -4.56 -14.43 8.75
N ASP A 68 -4.69 -15.69 9.17
CA ASP A 68 -3.66 -16.47 9.88
C ASP A 68 -2.72 -17.22 8.92
N ASP A 69 -2.50 -16.66 7.73
CA ASP A 69 -1.64 -17.24 6.70
C ASP A 69 -0.71 -16.15 6.18
N GLU A 70 0.59 -16.29 6.49
CA GLU A 70 1.62 -15.29 6.19
C GLU A 70 1.74 -15.03 4.69
N GLU A 71 1.69 -16.08 3.85
CA GLU A 71 1.75 -15.91 2.39
C GLU A 71 0.56 -15.09 1.89
N LYS A 72 -0.63 -15.33 2.46
CA LYS A 72 -1.82 -14.55 2.12
C LYS A 72 -1.72 -13.11 2.62
N SER A 73 -1.16 -12.89 3.81
CA SER A 73 -0.92 -11.55 4.34
C SER A 73 0.07 -10.76 3.47
N ILE A 74 1.10 -11.41 2.92
CA ILE A 74 2.00 -10.81 1.91
C ILE A 74 1.20 -10.38 0.67
N GLY A 75 0.34 -11.26 0.13
CA GLY A 75 -0.50 -10.88 -1.00
C GLY A 75 -1.49 -9.76 -0.72
N LEU A 76 -2.06 -9.72 0.49
CA LEU A 76 -2.93 -8.65 0.95
C LEU A 76 -2.18 -7.30 1.04
N VAL A 77 -0.93 -7.30 1.50
CA VAL A 77 -0.08 -6.08 1.48
C VAL A 77 0.10 -5.57 0.05
N LEU A 78 0.39 -6.46 -0.90
CA LEU A 78 0.52 -6.08 -2.31
C LEU A 78 -0.80 -5.56 -2.89
N LEU A 79 -1.95 -6.14 -2.51
CA LEU A 79 -3.26 -5.64 -2.91
C LEU A 79 -3.57 -4.26 -2.32
N ALA A 80 -3.31 -4.06 -1.03
CA ALA A 80 -3.48 -2.76 -0.39
C ALA A 80 -2.64 -1.70 -1.10
N TYR A 81 -1.38 -2.02 -1.40
CA TYR A 81 -0.47 -1.14 -2.13
C TYR A 81 -1.03 -0.78 -3.52
N LEU A 82 -1.55 -1.76 -4.26
CA LEU A 82 -2.15 -1.54 -5.58
C LEU A 82 -3.36 -0.62 -5.51
N PHE A 83 -4.27 -0.85 -4.57
CA PHE A 83 -5.49 -0.08 -4.44
C PHE A 83 -5.24 1.36 -4.00
N LEU A 84 -4.30 1.58 -3.07
CA LEU A 84 -3.86 2.92 -2.67
C LEU A 84 -3.19 3.65 -3.84
N SER A 85 -2.29 2.98 -4.56
CA SER A 85 -1.59 3.56 -5.72
C SER A 85 -2.54 3.87 -6.88
N LYS A 86 -3.55 3.03 -7.12
CA LYS A 86 -4.63 3.30 -8.07
C LYS A 86 -5.49 4.48 -7.63
N GLY A 87 -5.75 4.62 -6.33
CA GLY A 87 -6.40 5.79 -5.74
C GLY A 87 -5.66 7.09 -6.04
N ILE A 88 -4.35 7.13 -5.76
CA ILE A 88 -3.47 8.27 -6.06
C ILE A 88 -3.52 8.62 -7.56
N GLN A 89 -3.33 7.62 -8.44
CA GLN A 89 -3.38 7.86 -9.89
C GLN A 89 -4.72 8.44 -10.36
N LYS A 90 -5.83 8.00 -9.76
CA LYS A 90 -7.15 8.52 -10.10
C LYS A 90 -7.30 9.97 -9.66
N GLU A 91 -6.89 10.29 -8.45
CA GLU A 91 -6.98 11.64 -7.89
C GLU A 91 -6.07 12.62 -8.64
N GLU A 92 -4.85 12.23 -9.01
CA GLU A 92 -3.93 13.02 -9.85
C GLU A 92 -4.49 13.32 -11.26
N GLN A 93 -5.46 12.51 -11.74
CA GLN A 93 -6.10 12.67 -13.05
C GLN A 93 -7.38 13.51 -12.99
N MET A 94 -7.84 13.89 -11.79
CA MET A 94 -9.03 14.71 -11.63
C MET A 94 -8.76 16.16 -12.08
N PRO A 95 -9.75 16.86 -12.65
CA PRO A 95 -9.59 18.27 -13.01
C PRO A 95 -9.26 19.18 -11.82
N GLU A 96 -9.78 18.82 -10.65
CA GLU A 96 -9.50 19.46 -9.36
C GLU A 96 -9.12 18.36 -8.37
N ILE A 97 -7.92 18.47 -7.81
CA ILE A 97 -7.39 17.49 -6.86
C ILE A 97 -8.01 17.76 -5.49
N ASP A 98 -8.66 16.76 -4.91
CA ASP A 98 -9.04 16.78 -3.50
C ASP A 98 -7.79 16.65 -2.64
N LEU A 99 -7.28 17.82 -2.24
CA LEU A 99 -6.18 17.97 -1.30
C LEU A 99 -6.58 17.59 0.15
N CYS A 100 -7.52 16.70 0.40
CA CYS A 100 -7.65 16.03 1.70
C CYS A 100 -7.56 14.52 1.47
N GLU A 101 -8.23 14.06 0.42
CA GLU A 101 -8.20 12.68 -0.02
C GLU A 101 -6.78 12.27 -0.44
N MET A 102 -6.05 13.09 -1.20
CA MET A 102 -4.68 12.76 -1.62
C MET A 102 -3.74 12.54 -0.43
N PHE A 103 -3.81 13.38 0.60
CA PHE A 103 -3.03 13.23 1.84
C PHE A 103 -3.42 11.96 2.57
N ARG A 104 -4.72 11.69 2.69
CA ARG A 104 -5.19 10.47 3.35
C ARG A 104 -4.64 9.23 2.65
N ILE A 105 -4.68 9.19 1.31
CA ILE A 105 -4.23 8.01 0.55
C ILE A 105 -2.70 7.86 0.63
N ARG A 106 -1.93 8.94 0.46
CA ARG A 106 -0.47 8.90 0.59
C ARG A 106 -0.05 8.50 2.01
N LYS A 107 -0.68 9.05 3.05
CA LYS A 107 -0.47 8.64 4.44
C LYS A 107 -0.78 7.15 4.65
N ASP A 108 -1.91 6.66 4.15
CA ASP A 108 -2.26 5.23 4.21
C ASP A 108 -1.19 4.36 3.50
N ARG A 109 -0.59 4.83 2.40
CA ARG A 109 0.51 4.13 1.70
C ARG A 109 1.82 4.14 2.49
N VAL A 110 2.18 5.26 3.14
CA VAL A 110 3.33 5.33 4.05
C VAL A 110 3.16 4.35 5.22
N ILE A 111 1.97 4.31 5.83
CA ILE A 111 1.66 3.36 6.91
C ILE A 111 1.86 1.91 6.45
N LEU A 112 1.38 1.57 5.25
CA LEU A 112 1.54 0.24 4.69
C LEU A 112 3.01 -0.13 4.47
N LEU A 113 3.79 0.77 3.85
CA LEU A 113 5.21 0.53 3.58
C LEU A 113 6.01 0.36 4.88
N LYS A 114 5.77 1.24 5.85
CA LYS A 114 6.47 1.22 7.15
C LYS A 114 6.10 0.02 8.02
N SER A 115 4.84 -0.41 8.01
CA SER A 115 4.34 -1.45 8.91
C SER A 115 4.59 -2.87 8.40
N PHE A 116 4.80 -3.03 7.09
CA PHE A 116 4.90 -4.33 6.42
C PHE A 116 6.07 -4.34 5.43
N ASP A 117 7.18 -3.70 5.78
CA ASP A 117 8.36 -3.52 4.93
C ASP A 117 8.91 -4.85 4.37
N ASP A 118 9.04 -5.85 5.25
CA ASP A 118 9.53 -7.19 4.91
C ASP A 118 8.67 -7.90 3.86
N PHE A 119 7.39 -7.52 3.70
CA PHE A 119 6.46 -8.17 2.76
C PHE A 119 6.67 -7.68 1.32
N PHE A 120 7.45 -6.62 1.11
CA PHE A 120 7.81 -6.12 -0.22
C PHE A 120 9.10 -6.72 -0.77
N VAL A 121 9.90 -7.41 0.07
CA VAL A 121 11.24 -7.91 -0.28
C VAL A 121 11.26 -8.67 -1.60
N ASP A 122 10.41 -9.69 -1.74
CA ASP A 122 10.42 -10.55 -2.93
C ASP A 122 10.05 -9.77 -4.19
N SER A 123 9.07 -8.87 -4.10
CA SER A 123 8.66 -8.04 -5.23
C SER A 123 9.75 -7.06 -5.64
N LEU A 124 10.45 -6.45 -4.67
CA LEU A 124 11.56 -5.55 -4.95
C LEU A 124 12.79 -6.29 -5.49
N GLN A 125 13.08 -7.48 -4.98
CA GLN A 125 14.14 -8.33 -5.52
C GLN A 125 13.85 -8.77 -6.97
N GLU A 126 12.61 -9.16 -7.26
CA GLU A 126 12.18 -9.47 -8.63
C GLU A 126 12.38 -8.28 -9.59
N ILE A 127 12.19 -7.05 -9.11
CA ILE A 127 12.37 -5.82 -9.90
C ILE A 127 13.84 -5.49 -10.11
N TYR A 128 14.63 -5.40 -9.03
CA TYR A 128 16.03 -4.96 -9.09
C TYR A 128 16.99 -6.04 -9.61
N TYR A 129 16.71 -7.31 -9.34
CA TYR A 129 17.59 -8.45 -9.62
C TYR A 129 16.96 -9.44 -10.61
N ALA A 130 16.09 -8.97 -11.51
CA ALA A 130 15.41 -9.80 -12.51
C ALA A 130 16.38 -10.71 -13.31
N ASN A 131 17.58 -10.19 -13.64
CA ASN A 131 18.61 -10.88 -14.42
C ASN A 131 19.73 -11.49 -13.57
N GLU A 132 19.75 -11.25 -12.26
CA GLU A 132 20.84 -11.60 -11.35
C GLU A 132 20.29 -12.28 -10.10
N LYS A 133 19.52 -13.35 -10.28
CA LYS A 133 18.93 -14.07 -9.15
C LYS A 133 20.01 -14.67 -8.25
N ALA A 134 19.87 -14.46 -6.95
CA ALA A 134 20.77 -15.06 -5.96
C ALA A 134 20.85 -16.59 -6.12
N THR A 135 22.07 -17.12 -6.24
CA THR A 135 22.34 -18.57 -6.31
C THR A 135 22.71 -19.18 -4.97
N ASP A 136 22.95 -18.34 -3.97
CA ASP A 136 23.38 -18.71 -2.63
C ASP A 136 22.79 -17.75 -1.57
N ARG A 137 22.88 -18.15 -0.31
CA ARG A 137 22.28 -17.44 0.83
C ARG A 137 22.92 -16.08 1.10
N GLU A 138 24.22 -15.94 0.85
CA GLU A 138 24.92 -14.68 1.10
C GLU A 138 24.47 -13.63 0.09
N THR A 139 24.47 -13.98 -1.19
CA THR A 139 23.97 -13.12 -2.26
C THR A 139 22.50 -12.75 -2.03
N TYR A 140 21.65 -13.70 -1.61
CA TYR A 140 20.25 -13.41 -1.29
C TYR A 140 20.10 -12.38 -0.17
N ASN A 141 20.87 -12.52 0.91
CA ASN A 141 20.82 -11.58 2.03
C ASN A 141 21.30 -10.18 1.63
N GLN A 142 22.32 -10.09 0.77
CA GLN A 142 22.79 -8.81 0.24
C GLN A 142 21.72 -8.14 -0.63
N GLN A 143 21.10 -8.90 -1.54
CA GLN A 143 19.99 -8.41 -2.37
C GLN A 143 18.80 -7.97 -1.52
N ARG A 144 18.44 -8.73 -0.48
CA ARG A 144 17.37 -8.38 0.47
C ARG A 144 17.67 -7.06 1.16
N LYS A 145 18.88 -6.88 1.68
CA LYS A 145 19.29 -5.64 2.35
C LYS A 145 19.21 -4.44 1.40
N ALA A 146 19.69 -4.60 0.16
CA ALA A 146 19.66 -3.55 -0.84
C ALA A 146 18.24 -3.19 -1.28
N ALA A 147 17.35 -4.18 -1.41
CA ALA A 147 15.94 -3.97 -1.72
C ALA A 147 15.22 -3.22 -0.58
N LEU A 148 15.40 -3.67 0.67
CA LEU A 148 14.79 -3.03 1.85
C LEU A 148 15.26 -1.59 2.05
N SER A 149 16.50 -1.27 1.70
CA SER A 149 17.01 0.11 1.78
C SER A 149 16.29 1.09 0.84
N ARG A 150 15.43 0.61 -0.07
CA ARG A 150 14.65 1.46 -0.99
C ARG A 150 13.28 1.84 -0.42
N LEU A 151 12.74 1.07 0.51
CA LEU A 151 11.42 1.34 1.12
C LEU A 151 11.39 2.67 1.89
N PRO A 152 12.39 3.02 2.72
CA PRO A 152 12.48 4.34 3.33
C PRO A 152 12.41 5.48 2.32
N LEU A 153 13.06 5.34 1.16
CA LEU A 153 13.02 6.37 0.12
C LEU A 153 11.63 6.48 -0.53
N MET A 154 10.92 5.37 -0.68
CA MET A 154 9.52 5.35 -1.14
C MET A 154 8.60 6.05 -0.14
N GLU A 155 8.70 5.72 1.15
CA GLU A 155 7.98 6.41 2.24
C GLU A 155 8.25 7.91 2.22
N PHE A 156 9.52 8.30 2.14
CA PHE A 156 9.92 9.70 2.09
C PHE A 156 9.41 10.41 0.84
N SER A 157 9.35 9.73 -0.32
CA SER A 157 8.81 10.35 -1.53
C SER A 157 7.33 10.71 -1.40
N ASP A 158 6.53 9.87 -0.73
CA ASP A 158 5.14 10.19 -0.40
C ASP A 158 5.03 11.36 0.58
N ILE A 159 5.89 11.39 1.61
CA ILE A 159 5.92 12.48 2.60
C ILE A 159 6.35 13.80 1.94
N TYR A 160 7.35 13.76 1.08
CA TYR A 160 7.82 14.91 0.32
C TYR A 160 6.70 15.48 -0.56
N ASP A 161 6.01 14.63 -1.32
CA ASP A 161 4.90 15.09 -2.15
C ASP A 161 3.72 15.61 -1.28
N ILE A 162 3.48 15.04 -0.09
CA ILE A 162 2.55 15.62 0.89
C ILE A 162 3.01 17.03 1.32
N GLU A 163 4.27 17.22 1.68
CA GLU A 163 4.77 18.51 2.17
C GLU A 163 4.57 19.64 1.14
N GLN A 164 4.77 19.35 -0.14
CA GLN A 164 4.58 20.35 -1.21
C GLN A 164 3.13 20.81 -1.34
N ASP A 165 2.19 19.92 -1.06
CA ASP A 165 0.77 20.12 -1.32
C ASP A 165 -0.02 20.51 -0.04
N TYR A 166 0.52 20.23 1.16
CA TYR A 166 -0.21 20.30 2.43
C TYR A 166 0.45 21.17 3.50
N PRO A 167 -0.12 22.33 3.83
CA PRO A 167 0.45 23.25 4.83
C PRO A 167 0.43 22.71 6.27
N ASN A 168 -0.31 21.63 6.54
CA ASN A 168 -0.50 21.06 7.88
C ASN A 168 0.22 19.71 8.08
N LEU A 169 1.18 19.33 7.23
CA LEU A 169 2.03 18.14 7.51
C LEU A 169 2.62 18.18 8.92
N ARG A 170 2.97 19.38 9.40
CA ARG A 170 3.49 19.63 10.75
C ARG A 170 2.58 19.14 11.89
N ASP A 171 1.30 18.93 11.62
CA ASP A 171 0.32 18.49 12.61
C ASP A 171 0.19 16.95 12.65
N ASP A 172 0.90 16.23 11.77
CA ASP A 172 0.92 14.77 11.70
C ASP A 172 2.23 14.18 12.25
N GLU A 173 2.24 13.92 13.57
CA GLU A 173 3.41 13.41 14.31
C GLU A 173 3.99 12.13 13.69
N PHE A 174 3.14 11.21 13.21
CA PHE A 174 3.58 9.97 12.58
C PHE A 174 4.41 10.21 11.31
N LEU A 175 3.96 11.13 10.44
CA LEU A 175 4.68 11.42 9.20
C LEU A 175 5.97 12.19 9.48
N LEU A 176 5.96 13.12 10.44
CA LEU A 176 7.15 13.84 10.86
C LEU A 176 8.21 12.90 11.47
N ASP A 177 7.81 12.02 12.38
CA ASP A 177 8.73 11.05 13.00
C ASP A 177 9.30 10.09 11.96
N THR A 178 8.47 9.68 10.99
CA THR A 178 8.92 8.83 9.88
C THR A 178 9.95 9.56 9.01
N ALA A 179 9.67 10.81 8.61
CA ALA A 179 10.62 11.62 7.83
C ALA A 179 11.94 11.85 8.59
N ASN A 180 11.85 12.29 9.84
CA ASN A 180 13.01 12.55 10.70
C ASN A 180 13.87 11.29 10.87
N PHE A 181 13.26 10.12 11.07
CA PHE A 181 13.98 8.86 11.18
C PHE A 181 14.77 8.55 9.89
N ILE A 182 14.14 8.75 8.73
CA ILE A 182 14.76 8.48 7.43
C ILE A 182 15.92 9.45 7.16
N GLU A 183 15.73 10.75 7.41
CA GLU A 183 16.75 11.78 7.22
C GLU A 183 17.93 11.67 8.20
N LEU A 184 17.73 11.00 9.34
CA LEU A 184 18.81 10.70 10.28
C LEU A 184 19.71 9.56 9.80
N GLU A 185 19.16 8.59 9.06
CA GLU A 185 19.90 7.43 8.57
C GLU A 185 20.57 7.68 7.22
N ASP A 186 19.93 8.44 6.33
CA ASP A 186 20.39 8.64 4.94
C ASP A 186 20.34 10.11 4.49
N GLU A 187 21.33 10.54 3.71
CA GLU A 187 21.27 11.82 2.98
C GLU A 187 20.31 11.68 1.79
N ILE A 188 19.16 12.38 1.86
CA ILE A 188 18.14 12.31 0.81
C ILE A 188 18.48 13.29 -0.32
N THR A 189 18.87 12.75 -1.47
CA THR A 189 19.12 13.54 -2.68
C THR A 189 17.91 13.60 -3.60
N SER A 190 17.87 14.57 -4.52
CA SER A 190 16.85 14.62 -5.57
C SER A 190 16.86 13.39 -6.50
N GLU A 191 18.01 12.71 -6.65
CA GLU A 191 18.10 11.46 -7.39
C GLU A 191 17.41 10.32 -6.64
N ASN A 192 17.58 10.24 -5.31
CA ASN A 192 16.86 9.27 -4.48
C ASN A 192 15.35 9.45 -4.57
N LEU A 193 14.85 10.69 -4.49
CA LEU A 193 13.42 11.00 -4.67
C LEU A 193 12.91 10.55 -6.05
N ARG A 194 13.67 10.82 -7.11
CA ARG A 194 13.29 10.40 -8.47
C ARG A 194 13.28 8.88 -8.63
N GLU A 195 14.27 8.20 -8.04
CA GLU A 195 14.33 6.73 -8.03
C GLU A 195 13.13 6.14 -7.29
N ALA A 196 12.81 6.67 -6.09
CA ALA A 196 11.67 6.22 -5.29
C ALA A 196 10.33 6.39 -6.03
N GLN A 197 10.09 7.56 -6.63
CA GLN A 197 8.89 7.81 -7.43
C GLN A 197 8.80 6.87 -8.65
N LEU A 198 9.94 6.54 -9.28
CA LEU A 198 9.98 5.55 -10.36
C LEU A 198 9.68 4.15 -9.83
N LEU A 199 10.24 3.79 -8.67
CA LEU A 199 10.02 2.51 -8.04
C LEU A 199 8.55 2.30 -7.68
N HIS A 200 7.84 3.33 -7.20
CA HIS A 200 6.39 3.25 -7.01
C HIS A 200 5.65 2.86 -8.30
N LYS A 201 6.02 3.48 -9.43
CA LYS A 201 5.41 3.20 -10.73
C LYS A 201 5.73 1.79 -11.23
N ILE A 202 6.95 1.32 -11.02
CA ILE A 202 7.38 -0.02 -11.42
C ILE A 202 6.72 -1.08 -10.54
N LEU A 203 6.75 -0.92 -9.22
CA LEU A 203 6.13 -1.84 -8.27
C LEU A 203 4.62 -1.94 -8.51
N PHE A 204 3.93 -0.82 -8.76
CA PHE A 204 2.52 -0.84 -9.14
C PHE A 204 2.25 -1.67 -10.39
N LYS A 205 3.01 -1.45 -11.46
CA LYS A 205 2.84 -2.20 -12.72
C LYS A 205 3.15 -3.68 -12.55
N HIS A 206 4.24 -3.99 -11.86
CA HIS A 206 4.69 -5.35 -11.57
C HIS A 206 3.64 -6.12 -10.76
N SER A 207 3.19 -5.56 -9.64
CA SER A 207 2.16 -6.17 -8.79
C SER A 207 0.82 -6.32 -9.52
N LEU A 208 0.42 -5.33 -10.33
CA LEU A 208 -0.84 -5.42 -11.10
C LEU A 208 -0.77 -6.54 -12.14
N GLN A 209 0.40 -6.71 -12.78
CA GLN A 209 0.62 -7.83 -13.69
C GLN A 209 0.53 -9.17 -12.97
N LYS A 210 1.21 -9.32 -11.81
CA LYS A 210 1.12 -10.54 -10.99
C LYS A 210 -0.32 -10.84 -10.58
N LEU A 211 -1.10 -9.83 -10.19
CA LEU A 211 -2.51 -9.99 -9.83
C LEU A 211 -3.34 -10.53 -11.02
N LYS A 212 -3.19 -9.93 -12.20
CA LYS A 212 -3.90 -10.35 -13.42
C LYS A 212 -3.52 -11.77 -13.89
N GLU A 213 -2.29 -12.19 -13.61
CA GLU A 213 -1.79 -13.53 -13.90
C GLU A 213 -2.17 -14.56 -12.82
N GLY A 214 -2.85 -14.17 -11.74
CA GLY A 214 -3.20 -15.04 -10.63
C GLY A 214 -1.99 -15.49 -9.79
N LYS A 215 -0.91 -14.70 -9.79
CA LYS A 215 0.35 -14.99 -9.09
C LYS A 215 0.47 -14.34 -7.71
N ILE A 216 -0.52 -13.58 -7.27
CA ILE A 216 -0.61 -13.08 -5.90
C ILE A 216 -1.52 -14.03 -5.13
N ASN A 217 -0.96 -14.71 -4.13
CA ASN A 217 -1.73 -15.50 -3.16
C ASN A 217 -2.14 -14.57 -2.03
N TYR A 218 -3.45 -14.34 -1.86
CA TYR A 218 -4.01 -13.48 -0.83
C TYR A 218 -5.27 -14.12 -0.28
#